data_AF-A0A8S8Y8N8-F1
#
_entry.id   AF-A0A8S8Y8N8-F1
#
_cell.length_a   1.000
_cell.length_b   1.000
_cell.length_c   1.000
_cell.angle_alpha   90.00
_cell.angle_beta   90.00
_cell.angle_gamma   90.00
#
_symmetry.space_group_name_H-M   'P 1'
#
loop_
_entity.id
_entity.type
_entity.pdbx_description
1 polymer ?
#
loop_
_entity_poly.entity_id
_entity_poly.type
_entity_poly.pdbx_seq_one_letter_code
_entity_poly.pdbx_strand_id
1 'polypeptide(L)'
;MLTAGAYVGVASHDQAVVDHTLSALQSHGMGPGVPDPRDNAGPLRHHKGPGYEFQMLLGVLGPLRRKLLRDGHRTRVYIPYGEKWYEYSIRRLQENPTIGTHVAKAFLMPWTNRP
;
A
#
# COMPACT_ATOMS: atom_id res chain seq x y z
N MET A 1 11.43 -10.49 -7.88
CA MET A 1 11.79 -9.26 -7.13
C MET A 1 12.17 -9.56 -5.69
N LEU A 2 11.25 -10.06 -4.85
CA LEU A 2 11.55 -10.38 -3.45
C LEU A 2 12.66 -11.44 -3.32
N THR A 3 12.58 -12.56 -4.02
CA THR A 3 13.65 -13.58 -4.00
C THR A 3 15.00 -13.11 -4.53
N ALA A 4 15.02 -12.03 -5.33
CA ALA A 4 16.22 -11.44 -5.89
C ALA A 4 16.88 -10.39 -4.97
N GLY A 5 16.55 -10.37 -3.67
CA GLY A 5 17.14 -9.45 -2.69
C GLY A 5 16.62 -8.00 -2.74
N ALA A 6 15.73 -7.68 -3.70
CA ALA A 6 15.20 -6.34 -3.83
C ALA A 6 14.26 -5.99 -2.66
N TYR A 7 14.23 -4.70 -2.30
CA TYR A 7 13.18 -4.18 -1.42
C TYR A 7 11.89 -3.99 -2.20
N VAL A 8 10.78 -4.56 -1.73
CA VAL A 8 9.52 -4.59 -2.48
C VAL A 8 8.48 -3.63 -1.88
N GLY A 9 8.04 -2.66 -2.69
CA GLY A 9 6.85 -1.87 -2.41
C GLY A 9 5.63 -2.52 -3.04
N VAL A 10 4.70 -3.03 -2.22
CA VAL A 10 3.48 -3.69 -2.68
C VAL A 10 2.38 -2.64 -2.80
N ALA A 11 2.24 -2.07 -4.00
CA ALA A 11 1.31 -0.97 -4.28
C ALA A 11 -0.04 -1.47 -4.82
N SER A 12 -0.93 -1.92 -3.94
CA SER A 12 -2.26 -2.42 -4.34
C SER A 12 -3.34 -2.13 -3.30
N HIS A 13 -4.57 -1.97 -3.79
CA HIS A 13 -5.79 -1.94 -2.97
C HIS A 13 -6.61 -3.23 -3.14
N ASP A 14 -6.19 -4.13 -4.02
CA ASP A 14 -6.87 -5.39 -4.25
C ASP A 14 -6.61 -6.35 -3.10
N GLN A 15 -7.68 -6.83 -2.46
CA GLN A 15 -7.61 -7.72 -1.31
C GLN A 15 -6.90 -9.04 -1.65
N ALA A 16 -7.17 -9.63 -2.82
CA ALA A 16 -6.55 -10.89 -3.23
C ALA A 16 -5.04 -10.73 -3.44
N VAL A 17 -4.61 -9.59 -4.00
CA VAL A 17 -3.18 -9.27 -4.14
C VAL A 17 -2.52 -9.12 -2.77
N VAL A 18 -3.19 -8.42 -1.83
CA VAL A 18 -2.68 -8.25 -0.47
C VAL A 18 -2.59 -9.59 0.26
N ASP A 19 -3.63 -10.42 0.21
CA ASP A 19 -3.66 -11.72 0.88
C ASP A 19 -2.62 -12.68 0.31
N HIS A 20 -2.48 -12.72 -1.02
CA HIS A 20 -1.44 -13.51 -1.67
C HIS A 20 -0.03 -13.04 -1.26
N THR A 21 0.18 -11.71 -1.17
CA THR A 21 1.45 -11.14 -0.70
C THR A 21 1.74 -11.56 0.74
N LEU A 22 0.74 -11.48 1.63
CA LEU A 22 0.91 -11.89 3.04
C LEU A 22 1.28 -13.37 3.14
N SER A 23 0.61 -14.23 2.39
CA SER A 23 0.93 -15.67 2.33
C SER A 23 2.35 -15.91 1.79
N ALA A 24 2.75 -15.19 0.73
CA ALA A 24 4.09 -15.29 0.18
C ALA A 24 5.16 -14.83 1.19
N LEU A 25 4.96 -13.69 1.87
CA LEU A 25 5.87 -13.22 2.92
C LEU A 25 6.04 -14.26 4.03
N GLN A 26 4.93 -14.83 4.51
CA GLN A 26 4.96 -15.89 5.53
C GLN A 26 5.74 -17.12 5.07
N SER A 27 5.54 -17.57 3.82
CA SER A 27 6.29 -18.71 3.27
C SER A 27 7.80 -18.46 3.15
N HIS A 28 8.21 -17.19 3.05
CA HIS A 28 9.60 -16.77 3.04
C HIS A 28 10.17 -16.45 4.44
N GLY A 29 9.41 -16.72 5.51
CA GLY A 29 9.83 -16.39 6.87
C GLY A 29 9.90 -14.88 7.13
N MET A 30 9.17 -14.07 6.35
CA MET A 30 9.14 -12.62 6.46
C MET A 30 7.82 -12.18 7.11
N GLY A 31 7.88 -11.15 7.96
CA GLY A 31 6.70 -10.67 8.65
C GLY A 31 6.96 -9.47 9.56
N PRO A 32 5.93 -8.98 10.27
CA PRO A 32 6.06 -7.95 11.28
C PRO A 32 7.05 -8.37 12.38
N GLY A 33 7.99 -7.49 12.74
CA GLY A 33 8.98 -7.75 13.80
C GLY A 33 10.07 -8.78 13.43
N VAL A 34 10.00 -9.39 12.25
CA VAL A 34 11.01 -10.35 11.77
C VAL A 34 12.03 -9.61 10.90
N PRO A 35 13.34 -9.68 11.19
CA PRO A 35 14.38 -9.18 10.30
C PRO A 35 14.30 -9.83 8.92
N ASP A 36 14.84 -9.16 7.90
CA ASP A 36 14.90 -9.72 6.56
C ASP A 36 15.80 -10.97 6.55
N PRO A 37 15.27 -12.19 6.28
CA PRO A 37 16.05 -13.42 6.39
C PRO A 37 16.95 -13.67 5.18
N ARG A 38 16.83 -12.85 4.13
CA ARG A 38 17.55 -13.02 2.87
C ARG A 38 18.99 -12.52 3.02
N ASP A 39 19.95 -13.37 2.69
CA ASP A 39 21.39 -13.05 2.68
C ASP A 39 21.80 -12.07 1.57
N ASN A 40 21.07 -12.10 0.45
CA ASN A 40 21.26 -11.24 -0.71
C ASN A 40 20.53 -9.88 -0.61
N ALA A 41 19.95 -9.55 0.54
CA ALA A 41 19.24 -8.29 0.74
C ALA A 41 20.20 -7.10 0.83
N GLY A 42 19.74 -5.95 0.36
CA GLY A 42 20.44 -4.68 0.59
C GLY A 42 20.52 -4.32 2.09
N PRO A 43 21.37 -3.37 2.47
CA PRO A 43 21.54 -2.97 3.86
C PRO A 43 20.25 -2.40 4.46
N LEU A 44 20.17 -2.42 5.79
CA LEU A 44 19.10 -1.74 6.53
C LEU A 44 19.07 -0.26 6.17
N ARG A 45 17.86 0.27 5.96
CA ARG A 45 17.63 1.67 5.59
C ARG A 45 16.68 2.34 6.56
N HIS A 46 16.97 3.59 6.86
CA HIS A 46 16.10 4.41 7.69
C HIS A 46 14.70 4.54 7.06
N HIS A 47 13.65 4.47 7.88
CA HIS A 47 12.24 4.50 7.46
C HIS A 47 11.78 3.40 6.48
N LYS A 48 12.51 2.29 6.36
CA LYS A 48 12.12 1.11 5.57
C LYS A 48 11.82 -0.08 6.47
N GLY A 49 10.93 -0.96 6.01
CA GLY A 49 10.63 -2.24 6.67
C GLY A 49 11.71 -3.30 6.42
N PRO A 50 11.54 -4.52 6.95
CA PRO A 50 12.46 -5.64 6.74
C PRO A 50 12.28 -6.22 5.33
N GLY A 51 12.71 -5.47 4.30
CA GLY A 51 12.67 -5.93 2.92
C GLY A 51 11.39 -5.60 2.13
N TYR A 52 10.32 -5.14 2.79
CA TYR A 52 9.07 -4.76 2.10
C TYR A 52 8.29 -3.61 2.78
N GLU A 53 7.26 -3.09 2.09
CA GLU A 53 6.18 -2.25 2.63
C GLU A 53 4.92 -2.37 1.75
N PHE A 54 3.75 -2.16 2.34
CA PHE A 54 2.50 -2.00 1.59
C PHE A 54 2.24 -0.53 1.28
N GLN A 55 1.84 -0.22 0.05
CA GLN A 55 1.63 1.14 -0.43
C GLN A 55 0.20 1.32 -0.95
N MET A 56 -0.46 2.40 -0.54
CA MET A 56 -1.84 2.69 -0.92
C MET A 56 -2.01 4.19 -1.19
N LEU A 57 -2.99 4.53 -2.03
CA LEU A 57 -3.37 5.90 -2.30
C LEU A 57 -4.08 6.50 -1.08
N LEU A 58 -3.87 7.79 -0.84
CA LEU A 58 -4.67 8.53 0.12
C LEU A 58 -6.16 8.44 -0.27
N GLY A 59 -7.02 8.15 0.71
CA GLY A 59 -8.47 8.11 0.53
C GLY A 59 -9.05 6.84 -0.11
N VAL A 60 -8.23 5.88 -0.54
CA VAL A 60 -8.70 4.62 -1.16
C VAL A 60 -8.57 3.45 -0.18
N LEU A 61 -9.66 2.70 0.04
CA LEU A 61 -9.76 1.54 0.96
C LEU A 61 -9.00 1.70 2.28
N GLY A 62 -9.30 2.79 3.02
CA GLY A 62 -8.68 3.08 4.31
C GLY A 62 -8.71 1.95 5.35
N PRO A 63 -9.79 1.14 5.47
CA PRO A 63 -9.85 0.03 6.41
C PRO A 63 -8.76 -1.03 6.21
N LEU A 64 -8.44 -1.39 4.95
CA LEU A 64 -7.42 -2.41 4.65
C LEU A 64 -6.03 -1.94 5.08
N ARG A 65 -5.67 -0.70 4.74
CA ARG A 65 -4.41 -0.09 5.21
C ARG A 65 -4.31 -0.10 6.72
N ARG A 66 -5.39 0.31 7.42
CA ARG A 66 -5.43 0.34 8.88
C ARG A 66 -5.29 -1.06 9.47
N LYS A 67 -5.92 -2.07 8.87
CA LYS A 67 -5.75 -3.47 9.25
C LYS A 67 -4.28 -3.88 9.15
N LEU A 68 -3.65 -3.71 7.99
CA LEU A 68 -2.23 -4.04 7.79
C LEU A 68 -1.32 -3.33 8.79
N LEU A 69 -1.57 -2.04 9.07
CA LEU A 69 -0.82 -1.27 10.06
C LEU A 69 -1.00 -1.84 11.48
N ARG A 70 -2.23 -2.19 11.88
CA ARG A 70 -2.51 -2.82 13.19
C ARG A 70 -1.86 -4.19 13.31
N ASP A 71 -1.83 -4.95 12.21
CA ASP A 71 -1.18 -6.26 12.13
C ASP A 71 0.36 -6.12 12.16
N GLY A 72 0.90 -4.90 12.23
CA GLY A 72 2.33 -4.63 12.40
C GLY A 72 3.11 -4.47 11.09
N HIS A 73 2.44 -4.54 9.93
CA HIS A 73 3.10 -4.33 8.64
C HIS A 73 3.40 -2.85 8.40
N ARG A 74 4.56 -2.57 7.78
CA ARG A 74 4.89 -1.22 7.33
C ARG A 74 3.96 -0.82 6.19
N THR A 75 3.25 0.29 6.37
CA THR A 75 2.41 0.89 5.32
C THR A 75 2.95 2.27 4.93
N ARG A 76 2.73 2.64 3.66
CA ARG A 76 3.06 3.95 3.09
C ARG A 76 1.85 4.48 2.32
N VAL A 77 1.60 5.78 2.45
CA VAL A 77 0.52 6.45 1.73
C VAL A 77 1.12 7.29 0.61
N TYR A 78 0.64 7.07 -0.61
CA TYR A 78 0.91 7.96 -1.73
C TYR A 78 0.00 9.19 -1.63
N ILE A 79 0.63 10.36 -1.48
CA ILE A 79 -0.05 11.65 -1.31
C ILE A 79 0.31 12.54 -2.51
N PRO A 80 -0.60 12.74 -3.47
CA PRO A 80 -0.41 13.77 -4.48
C PRO A 80 -0.57 15.15 -3.84
N TYR A 81 0.30 16.11 -4.18
CA TYR A 81 0.27 17.49 -3.70
C TYR A 81 0.75 18.47 -4.77
N GLY A 82 0.40 19.75 -4.63
CA GLY A 82 0.83 20.84 -5.53
C GLY A 82 -0.34 21.65 -6.11
N GLU A 83 -0.01 22.78 -6.73
CA GLU A 83 -1.00 23.76 -7.25
C GLU A 83 -1.81 23.22 -8.43
N LYS A 84 -1.22 22.36 -9.27
CA LYS A 84 -1.87 21.75 -10.45
C LYS A 84 -2.72 20.52 -10.12
N TRP A 85 -3.39 20.52 -8.96
CA TRP A 85 -4.18 19.39 -8.49
C TRP A 85 -5.34 19.04 -9.44
N TYR A 86 -5.92 20.03 -10.12
CA TYR A 86 -7.06 19.84 -11.02
C TYR A 86 -6.69 19.00 -12.24
N GLU A 87 -5.67 19.41 -13.00
CA GLU A 87 -5.17 18.67 -14.17
C GLU A 87 -4.76 17.24 -13.81
N TYR A 88 -4.06 17.07 -12.68
CA TYR A 88 -3.69 15.77 -12.14
C TYR A 88 -4.93 14.89 -11.88
N SER A 89 -5.96 15.45 -11.24
CA SER A 89 -7.17 14.73 -10.87
C SER A 89 -7.98 14.30 -12.10
N ILE A 90 -8.11 15.18 -13.10
CA ILE A 90 -8.79 14.88 -14.35
C ILE A 90 -8.07 13.76 -15.11
N ARG A 91 -6.74 13.80 -15.23
CA ARG A 91 -5.98 12.73 -15.88
C ARG A 91 -6.19 11.38 -15.18
N ARG A 92 -6.15 11.35 -13.85
CA ARG A 92 -6.40 10.12 -13.07
C ARG A 92 -7.81 9.57 -13.30
N LEU A 93 -8.80 10.45 -13.36
CA LEU A 93 -10.18 10.06 -13.66
C LEU A 93 -10.33 9.48 -15.06
N GLN A 94 -9.64 10.05 -16.05
CA GLN A 94 -9.62 9.53 -17.42
C GLN A 94 -8.91 8.18 -17.53
N GLU A 95 -7.78 8.00 -16.85
CA GLU A 95 -7.03 6.73 -16.79
C GLU A 95 -7.84 5.61 -16.11
N ASN A 96 -8.62 5.96 -15.09
CA ASN A 96 -9.46 5.00 -14.38
C ASN A 96 -10.78 5.64 -13.94
N PRO A 97 -11.86 5.50 -14.73
CA PRO A 97 -13.16 6.07 -14.43
C PRO A 97 -13.76 5.62 -13.09
N THR A 98 -13.36 4.45 -12.57
CA THR A 98 -13.83 3.94 -11.26
C THR A 98 -13.41 4.84 -10.09
N ILE A 99 -12.39 5.69 -10.27
CA ILE A 99 -12.02 6.73 -9.30
C ILE A 99 -13.21 7.66 -9.02
N GLY A 100 -14.05 7.96 -10.02
CA GLY A 100 -15.26 8.75 -9.82
C GLY A 100 -16.21 8.12 -8.79
N THR A 101 -16.39 6.80 -8.83
CA THR A 101 -17.19 6.06 -7.86
C THR A 101 -16.58 6.13 -6.45
N HIS A 102 -15.25 6.01 -6.34
CA HIS A 102 -14.57 6.13 -5.05
C HIS A 102 -14.73 7.52 -4.45
N VAL A 103 -14.64 8.58 -5.26
CA VAL A 103 -14.85 9.96 -4.84
C VAL A 103 -16.31 10.16 -4.41
N ALA A 104 -17.28 9.74 -5.23
CA ALA A 104 -18.71 9.84 -4.91
C ALA A 104 -19.04 9.12 -3.59
N LYS A 105 -18.52 7.90 -3.40
CA LYS A 105 -18.70 7.14 -2.15
C LYS A 105 -18.07 7.84 -0.95
N ALA A 106 -16.90 8.47 -1.11
CA ALA A 106 -16.26 9.21 -0.02
C ALA A 106 -17.07 10.45 0.40
N PHE A 107 -17.72 11.14 -0.53
CA PHE A 107 -18.58 12.30 -0.24
C PHE A 107 -19.94 11.90 0.34
N LEU A 108 -20.61 10.91 -0.27
CA LEU A 108 -21.98 10.52 0.08
C LEU A 108 -22.05 9.51 1.24
N MET A 109 -21.00 8.72 1.43
CA MET A 109 -20.92 7.66 2.46
C MET A 109 -19.57 7.68 3.20
N PRO A 110 -19.18 8.83 3.81
CA PRO A 110 -17.86 8.99 4.42
C PRO A 110 -17.56 7.97 5.53
N TRP A 111 -18.59 7.46 6.21
CA TRP A 111 -18.45 6.41 7.24
C TRP A 111 -17.83 5.11 6.71
N THR A 112 -17.97 4.82 5.41
CA THR A 112 -17.38 3.62 4.81
C THR A 112 -15.84 3.66 4.77
N ASN A 113 -15.24 4.84 4.95
CA ASN A 113 -13.80 5.04 4.92
C ASN A 113 -13.21 5.46 6.28
N ARG A 114 -14.07 5.84 7.24
CA ARG A 114 -13.71 6.15 8.64
C ARG A 114 -13.58 4.84 9.46
N PRO A 115 -12.75 4.82 10.51
CA PRO A 115 -12.64 3.66 11.40
C PRO A 115 -13.94 3.40 12.16
#